data_AF-A0A6G3PSB3-F1
#
_entry.id   AF-A0A6G3PSB3-F1
#
_cell.length_a   1.000
_cell.length_b   1.000
_cell.length_c   1.000
_cell.angle_alpha   90.00
_cell.angle_beta   90.00
_cell.angle_gamma   90.00
#
_symmetry.space_group_name_H-M   'P 1'
#
loop_
_entity.id
_entity.type
_entity.pdbx_description
1 polymer ?
#
loop_
_entity_poly.entity_id
_entity_poly.type
_entity_poly.pdbx_seq_one_letter_code
_entity_poly.pdbx_strand_id
1 'polypeptide(L)'
;MASAAPPPPPIPSPPSPSSPSARHTGTALELLVHGVGGTTPQEMLDDPRTVRVTGDATAAVYRRTEDVDGEKHPERYRDEPVAEAYCWSGLTSGNGSRALWLLLLPFMVVNLAHWMRPSAVGRTRAVRLYGVLVRLLALSLTVLLTAAACEVALDLVAWQCAGIDACAVRRSWLGFLSAHQGGWWSQPGRRLALAAAVPAALVGLLWYLSNRTWSAYESQRPLDGQDFDTGDPFGMEEAHGPGAPEPDAEGCPRPTVPVRPALGRPGFWYGRRLVARLRAAHTAAGFLTVAAAVVGAAARYDRGEGGPVAAFLGTAVEGGIAGCALITVAVVCRRGRSERTRDTRLDGALITYLPGSALALLALAVVHAAWSRPDWQSAGTLPGEAAFR
;
A
#
# COMPACT_ATOMS: atom_id res chain seq x y z
N MET A 1 -65.51 21.51 39.86
CA MET A 1 -64.15 22.05 39.66
C MET A 1 -63.67 21.59 38.30
N ALA A 2 -63.74 22.45 37.29
CA ALA A 2 -63.30 22.16 35.92
C ALA A 2 -61.88 22.71 35.75
N SER A 3 -60.91 21.83 35.44
CA SER A 3 -59.53 22.23 35.15
C SER A 3 -59.45 22.97 33.82
N ALA A 4 -58.86 24.17 33.84
CA ALA A 4 -58.53 24.95 32.66
C ALA A 4 -57.40 24.28 31.85
N ALA A 5 -57.55 24.26 30.53
CA ALA A 5 -56.55 23.75 29.59
C ALA A 5 -55.34 24.71 29.48
N PRO A 6 -54.12 24.20 29.24
CA PRO A 6 -52.93 25.04 29.04
C PRO A 6 -52.94 25.75 27.67
N PRO A 7 -52.28 26.92 27.54
CA PRO A 7 -52.23 27.67 26.29
C PRO A 7 -51.39 26.97 25.20
N PRO A 8 -51.68 27.23 23.91
CA PRO A 8 -50.93 26.65 22.80
C PRO A 8 -49.48 27.18 22.73
N PRO A 9 -48.55 26.38 22.16
CA PRO A 9 -47.15 26.79 22.03
C PRO A 9 -46.98 27.96 21.05
N PRO A 10 -45.96 28.82 21.25
CA PRO A 10 -45.70 29.95 20.37
C PRO A 10 -45.28 29.49 18.96
N ILE A 11 -45.76 30.22 17.95
CA ILE A 11 -45.44 30.02 16.54
C ILE A 11 -43.93 30.24 16.32
N PRO A 12 -43.22 29.37 15.60
CA PRO A 12 -41.81 29.57 15.30
C PRO A 12 -41.60 30.82 14.44
N SER A 13 -40.74 31.72 14.89
CA SER A 13 -40.31 32.90 14.13
C SER A 13 -39.70 32.48 12.79
N PRO A 14 -39.87 33.28 11.72
CA PRO A 14 -39.21 33.01 10.44
C PRO A 14 -37.68 33.00 10.63
N PRO A 15 -36.95 32.16 9.88
CA PRO A 15 -35.50 32.10 9.99
C PRO A 15 -34.90 33.47 9.66
N SER A 16 -34.07 33.98 10.56
CA SER A 16 -33.28 35.19 10.34
C SER A 16 -32.50 35.05 9.02
N PRO A 17 -32.36 36.13 8.23
CA PRO A 17 -31.56 36.09 7.01
C PRO A 17 -30.15 35.61 7.37
N SER A 18 -29.71 34.58 6.65
CA SER A 18 -28.41 33.95 6.78
C SER A 18 -27.31 35.00 6.97
N SER A 19 -26.57 34.89 8.07
CA SER A 19 -25.31 35.60 8.25
C SER A 19 -24.47 35.44 6.98
N PRO A 20 -23.85 36.51 6.45
CA PRO A 20 -23.03 36.41 5.26
C PRO A 20 -22.00 35.30 5.49
N SER A 21 -21.96 34.34 4.58
CA SER A 21 -20.90 33.34 4.54
C SER A 21 -19.58 34.05 4.76
N ALA A 22 -18.75 33.52 5.66
CA ALA A 22 -17.41 34.05 5.90
C ALA A 22 -16.74 34.24 4.52
N ARG A 23 -16.50 35.50 4.15
CA ARG A 23 -15.90 35.84 2.85
C ARG A 23 -14.54 35.15 2.80
N HIS A 24 -14.45 34.10 2.00
CA HIS A 24 -13.17 33.50 1.66
C HIS A 24 -12.34 34.59 0.96
N THR A 25 -11.20 34.92 1.55
CA THR A 25 -10.31 36.01 1.13
C THR A 25 -9.22 35.56 0.16
N GLY A 26 -9.12 34.25 -0.11
CA GLY A 26 -8.25 33.67 -1.13
C GLY A 26 -9.06 33.19 -2.34
N THR A 27 -8.38 33.07 -3.49
CA THR A 27 -8.93 32.52 -4.73
C THR A 27 -9.49 31.12 -4.49
N ALA A 28 -10.78 30.91 -4.78
CA ALA A 28 -11.37 29.59 -4.76
C ALA A 28 -10.90 28.80 -5.99
N LEU A 29 -10.63 27.51 -5.84
CA LEU A 29 -10.27 26.61 -6.95
C LEU A 29 -11.43 25.64 -7.21
N GLU A 30 -11.77 25.45 -8.48
CA GLU A 30 -12.70 24.42 -8.93
C GLU A 30 -11.94 23.34 -9.70
N LEU A 31 -11.97 22.11 -9.20
CA LEU A 31 -11.31 20.97 -9.85
C LEU A 31 -12.32 20.22 -10.73
N LEU A 32 -12.20 20.41 -12.04
CA LEU A 32 -12.95 19.67 -13.06
C LEU A 32 -12.28 18.31 -13.29
N VAL A 33 -13.07 17.23 -13.24
CA VAL A 33 -12.58 15.86 -13.45
C VAL A 33 -13.47 15.16 -14.46
N HIS A 34 -12.90 14.76 -15.59
CA HIS A 34 -13.65 14.05 -16.62
C HIS A 34 -13.97 12.58 -16.22
N GLY A 35 -15.04 12.03 -16.78
CA GLY A 35 -15.39 10.60 -16.68
C GLY A 35 -14.45 9.71 -17.51
N VAL A 36 -14.86 8.49 -17.86
CA VAL A 36 -13.96 7.53 -18.57
C VAL A 36 -13.68 7.93 -20.04
N GLY A 37 -14.43 8.89 -20.60
CA GLY A 37 -14.36 9.28 -22.02
C GLY A 37 -13.08 9.98 -22.48
N GLY A 38 -12.19 10.35 -21.56
CA GLY A 38 -10.89 10.95 -21.89
C GLY A 38 -10.96 12.35 -22.50
N THR A 39 -11.89 13.17 -22.02
CA THR A 39 -12.07 14.57 -22.41
C THR A 39 -10.77 15.37 -22.30
N THR A 40 -10.51 16.23 -23.29
CA THR A 40 -9.30 17.06 -23.35
C THR A 40 -9.39 18.24 -22.38
N PRO A 41 -8.24 18.81 -21.93
CA PRO A 41 -8.29 19.99 -21.07
C PRO A 41 -8.96 21.19 -21.74
N GLN A 42 -8.87 21.31 -23.07
CA GLN A 42 -9.52 22.38 -23.84
C GLN A 42 -11.03 22.28 -23.77
N GLU A 43 -11.57 21.07 -23.93
CA GLU A 43 -13.02 20.81 -23.83
C GLU A 43 -13.52 20.97 -22.38
N MET A 44 -12.72 20.56 -21.39
CA MET A 44 -13.10 20.72 -19.98
C MET A 44 -13.13 22.19 -19.53
N LEU A 45 -12.20 23.00 -20.03
CA LEU A 45 -12.07 24.41 -19.66
C LEU A 45 -12.79 25.36 -20.63
N ASP A 46 -13.40 24.83 -21.69
CA ASP A 46 -13.99 25.58 -22.81
C ASP A 46 -13.05 26.68 -23.36
N ASP A 47 -11.75 26.37 -23.43
CA ASP A 47 -10.72 27.30 -23.91
C ASP A 47 -9.65 26.54 -24.72
N PRO A 48 -9.34 26.97 -25.97
CA PRO A 48 -8.30 26.33 -26.76
C PRO A 48 -6.87 26.51 -26.22
N ARG A 49 -6.64 27.51 -25.36
CA ARG A 49 -5.33 27.92 -24.84
C ARG A 49 -5.19 27.47 -23.39
N THR A 50 -4.85 26.21 -23.20
CA THR A 50 -4.58 25.62 -21.89
C THR A 50 -3.10 25.45 -21.63
N VAL A 51 -2.70 25.57 -20.37
CA VAL A 51 -1.32 25.39 -19.91
C VAL A 51 -1.30 24.34 -18.81
N ARG A 52 -0.34 23.42 -18.89
CA ARG A 52 -0.10 22.43 -17.82
C ARG A 52 0.54 23.13 -16.63
N VAL A 53 -0.16 23.14 -15.50
CA VAL A 53 0.30 23.75 -14.24
C VAL A 53 1.13 22.77 -13.43
N THR A 54 0.70 21.51 -13.36
CA THR A 54 1.44 20.44 -12.65
C THR A 54 1.15 19.06 -13.24
N GLY A 55 1.96 18.07 -12.88
CA GLY A 55 1.91 16.71 -13.40
C GLY A 55 2.78 16.51 -14.65
N ASP A 56 2.48 15.45 -15.41
CA ASP A 56 3.30 15.01 -16.54
C ASP A 56 2.47 14.79 -17.82
N ALA A 57 2.98 14.00 -18.77
CA ALA A 57 2.27 13.69 -20.01
C ALA A 57 1.19 12.61 -19.82
N THR A 58 1.20 11.89 -18.70
CA THR A 58 0.29 10.79 -18.37
C THR A 58 -0.93 11.29 -17.59
N ALA A 59 -0.69 12.12 -16.57
CA ALA A 59 -1.73 12.75 -15.77
C ALA A 59 -1.27 14.13 -15.30
N ALA A 60 -2.13 15.14 -15.47
CA ALA A 60 -1.77 16.52 -15.22
C ALA A 60 -2.97 17.40 -14.93
N VAL A 61 -2.69 18.53 -14.28
CA VAL A 61 -3.65 19.62 -14.05
C VAL A 61 -3.36 20.74 -15.03
N TYR A 62 -4.41 21.21 -15.69
CA TYR A 62 -4.37 22.29 -16.66
C TYR A 62 -5.22 23.47 -16.20
N ARG A 63 -4.81 24.68 -16.58
CA ARG A 63 -5.60 25.91 -16.46
C ARG A 63 -5.71 26.60 -17.81
N ARG A 64 -6.68 27.51 -17.94
CA ARG A 64 -6.68 28.49 -19.02
C ARG A 64 -5.44 29.36 -18.91
N THR A 65 -4.89 29.82 -20.04
CA THR A 65 -3.68 30.65 -20.04
C THR A 65 -3.84 31.93 -19.21
N GLU A 66 -5.05 32.48 -19.16
CA GLU A 66 -5.35 33.69 -18.39
C GLU A 66 -5.47 33.49 -16.87
N ASP A 67 -5.63 32.25 -16.42
CA ASP A 67 -5.85 31.88 -15.02
C ASP A 67 -4.58 31.32 -14.35
N VAL A 68 -3.47 31.25 -15.08
CA VAL A 68 -2.21 30.65 -14.59
C VAL A 68 -1.74 31.33 -13.30
N ASP A 69 -1.89 32.65 -13.20
CA ASP A 69 -1.50 33.45 -12.04
C ASP A 69 -2.70 33.83 -11.14
N GLY A 70 -3.79 33.03 -11.16
CA GLY A 70 -5.01 33.32 -10.42
C GLY A 70 -4.84 33.46 -8.90
N GLU A 71 -3.86 32.77 -8.30
CA GLU A 71 -3.53 32.97 -6.88
C GLU A 71 -2.80 34.29 -6.59
N LYS A 72 -2.08 34.86 -7.58
CA LYS A 72 -1.38 36.15 -7.43
C LYS A 72 -2.32 37.35 -7.58
N HIS A 73 -3.52 37.11 -8.13
CA HIS A 73 -4.53 38.12 -8.42
C HIS A 73 -5.91 37.74 -7.86
N PRO A 74 -6.04 37.50 -6.53
CA PRO A 74 -7.28 37.06 -5.90
C PRO A 74 -8.44 38.07 -6.09
N GLU A 75 -8.12 39.34 -6.31
CA GLU A 75 -9.10 40.38 -6.66
C GLU A 75 -9.90 40.10 -7.93
N ARG A 76 -9.33 39.36 -8.89
CA ARG A 76 -9.98 39.00 -10.16
C ARG A 76 -11.00 37.87 -10.00
N TYR A 77 -10.90 37.08 -8.94
CA TYR A 77 -11.64 35.83 -8.72
C TYR A 77 -12.42 35.84 -7.38
N ARG A 78 -12.93 37.01 -6.98
CA ARG A 78 -13.71 37.16 -5.74
C ARG A 78 -15.04 36.42 -5.77
N ASP A 79 -15.68 36.43 -6.93
CA ASP A 79 -17.05 35.92 -7.11
C ASP A 79 -17.09 34.60 -7.91
N GLU A 80 -15.97 34.19 -8.51
CA GLU A 80 -15.86 32.98 -9.34
C GLU A 80 -14.59 32.19 -9.01
N PRO A 81 -14.65 30.84 -8.94
CA PRO A 81 -13.47 30.03 -8.73
C PRO A 81 -12.60 29.95 -10.00
N VAL A 82 -11.29 29.75 -9.82
CA VAL A 82 -10.38 29.39 -10.89
C VAL A 82 -10.57 27.92 -11.23
N ALA A 83 -10.99 27.64 -12.47
CA ALA A 83 -11.20 26.29 -12.97
C ALA A 83 -9.87 25.59 -13.33
N GLU A 84 -9.72 24.37 -12.84
CA GLU A 84 -8.60 23.48 -13.10
C GLU A 84 -9.09 22.17 -13.69
N ALA A 85 -8.60 21.80 -14.89
CA ALA A 85 -8.90 20.51 -15.49
C ALA A 85 -7.87 19.46 -15.08
N TYR A 86 -8.30 18.44 -14.34
CA TYR A 86 -7.50 17.25 -14.09
C TYR A 86 -7.74 16.21 -15.19
N CYS A 87 -6.73 16.04 -16.04
CA CYS A 87 -6.73 15.05 -17.11
C CYS A 87 -5.98 13.79 -16.67
N TRP A 88 -6.68 12.66 -16.66
CA TRP A 88 -6.16 11.37 -16.16
C TRP A 88 -6.27 10.24 -17.18
N SER A 89 -6.75 10.51 -18.38
CA SER A 89 -6.97 9.52 -19.45
C SER A 89 -5.71 8.73 -19.79
N GLY A 90 -4.52 9.35 -19.72
CA GLY A 90 -3.24 8.66 -19.93
C GLY A 90 -2.94 7.57 -18.90
N LEU A 91 -3.63 7.52 -17.75
CA LEU A 91 -3.53 6.41 -16.79
C LEU A 91 -4.29 5.15 -17.26
N THR A 92 -5.29 5.28 -18.14
CA THR A 92 -6.17 4.18 -18.59
C THR A 92 -6.10 3.86 -20.08
N SER A 93 -5.71 4.80 -20.95
CA SER A 93 -5.31 4.56 -22.35
C SER A 93 -3.77 4.53 -22.48
N GLY A 94 -3.17 3.48 -23.09
CA GLY A 94 -1.71 3.31 -23.06
C GLY A 94 -1.17 1.97 -23.57
N ASN A 95 0.16 1.81 -23.42
CA ASN A 95 1.00 0.79 -24.07
C ASN A 95 0.59 -0.68 -23.77
N GLY A 96 0.89 -1.60 -24.70
CA GLY A 96 0.53 -3.03 -24.63
C GLY A 96 1.09 -3.79 -23.42
N SER A 97 2.14 -3.26 -22.76
CA SER A 97 2.62 -3.75 -21.46
C SER A 97 1.56 -3.69 -20.36
N ARG A 98 0.45 -2.97 -20.58
CA ARG A 98 -0.72 -2.99 -19.69
C ARG A 98 -1.38 -4.35 -19.56
N ALA A 99 -1.25 -5.25 -20.55
CA ALA A 99 -1.77 -6.61 -20.45
C ALA A 99 -1.14 -7.39 -19.28
N LEU A 100 0.10 -7.09 -18.91
CA LEU A 100 0.77 -7.70 -17.75
C LEU A 100 0.08 -7.38 -16.41
N TRP A 101 -0.72 -6.30 -16.34
CA TRP A 101 -1.50 -5.97 -15.14
C TRP A 101 -2.62 -6.96 -14.86
N LEU A 102 -3.04 -7.77 -15.85
CA LEU A 102 -4.04 -8.82 -15.62
C LEU A 102 -3.56 -9.84 -14.58
N LEU A 103 -2.24 -10.08 -14.49
CA LEU A 103 -1.65 -10.92 -13.43
C LEU A 103 -1.86 -10.32 -12.03
N LEU A 104 -1.98 -9.00 -11.95
CA LEU A 104 -2.21 -8.25 -10.71
C LEU A 104 -3.67 -7.85 -10.51
N LEU A 105 -4.58 -8.31 -11.38
CA LEU A 105 -6.02 -7.99 -11.30
C LEU A 105 -6.62 -8.28 -9.91
N PRO A 106 -6.32 -9.40 -9.23
CA PRO A 106 -6.84 -9.64 -7.88
C PRO A 106 -6.42 -8.54 -6.88
N PHE A 107 -5.19 -8.03 -6.97
CA PHE A 107 -4.72 -6.92 -6.14
C PHE A 107 -5.43 -5.62 -6.47
N MET A 108 -5.70 -5.36 -7.75
CA MET A 108 -6.45 -4.18 -8.18
C MET A 108 -7.86 -4.18 -7.60
N VAL A 109 -8.54 -5.32 -7.61
CA VAL A 109 -9.90 -5.47 -7.03
C VAL A 109 -9.88 -5.23 -5.52
N VAL A 110 -8.89 -5.77 -4.80
CA VAL A 110 -8.78 -5.55 -3.34
C VAL A 110 -8.44 -4.09 -3.02
N ASN A 111 -7.58 -3.46 -3.82
CA ASN A 111 -7.31 -2.03 -3.72
C ASN A 111 -8.57 -1.19 -3.95
N LEU A 112 -9.38 -1.53 -4.96
CA LEU A 112 -10.65 -0.87 -5.22
C LEU A 112 -11.64 -1.04 -4.05
N ALA A 113 -11.74 -2.25 -3.49
CA ALA A 113 -12.59 -2.52 -2.32
C ALA A 113 -12.23 -1.61 -1.13
N HIS A 114 -10.93 -1.34 -0.92
CA HIS A 114 -10.50 -0.41 0.12
C HIS A 114 -11.14 0.99 -0.02
N TRP A 115 -11.20 1.50 -1.25
CA TRP A 115 -11.73 2.82 -1.57
C TRP A 115 -13.26 2.85 -1.65
N MET A 116 -13.90 1.74 -2.04
CA MET A 116 -15.36 1.58 -2.05
C MET A 116 -15.98 1.37 -0.66
N ARG A 117 -15.18 1.48 0.41
CA ARG A 117 -15.65 1.28 1.79
C ARG A 117 -16.82 2.22 2.12
N PRO A 118 -17.97 1.71 2.58
CA PRO A 118 -19.11 2.56 2.96
C PRO A 118 -18.78 3.54 4.10
N SER A 119 -19.28 4.78 3.98
CA SER A 119 -19.25 5.76 5.06
C SER A 119 -20.30 5.39 6.12
N ALA A 120 -19.88 4.80 7.23
CA ALA A 120 -20.77 4.44 8.33
C ALA A 120 -20.56 5.36 9.55
N VAL A 121 -21.52 6.26 9.80
CA VAL A 121 -21.54 7.11 11.01
C VAL A 121 -21.84 6.23 12.23
N GLY A 122 -21.12 6.43 13.34
CA GLY A 122 -21.31 5.68 14.59
C GLY A 122 -20.75 4.25 14.62
N ARG A 123 -20.34 3.65 13.49
CA ARG A 123 -19.84 2.26 13.41
C ARG A 123 -18.31 2.16 13.25
N THR A 124 -17.56 2.88 14.09
CA THR A 124 -16.10 2.98 13.99
C THR A 124 -15.37 1.64 14.06
N ARG A 125 -15.85 0.68 14.87
CA ARG A 125 -15.26 -0.66 14.98
C ARG A 125 -15.42 -1.48 13.70
N ALA A 126 -16.61 -1.47 13.09
CA ALA A 126 -16.89 -2.19 11.85
C ALA A 126 -16.04 -1.65 10.68
N VAL A 127 -15.92 -0.32 10.57
CA VAL A 127 -15.05 0.34 9.58
C VAL A 127 -13.59 -0.06 9.75
N ARG A 128 -13.11 -0.15 11.00
CA ARG A 128 -11.74 -0.61 11.29
C ARG A 128 -11.55 -2.08 10.92
N LEU A 129 -12.50 -2.94 11.29
CA LEU A 129 -12.47 -4.37 10.97
C LEU A 129 -12.43 -4.59 9.46
N TYR A 130 -13.32 -3.94 8.70
CA TYR A 130 -13.31 -3.97 7.23
C TYR A 130 -11.94 -3.61 6.68
N GLY A 131 -11.36 -2.49 7.16
CA GLY A 131 -10.04 -2.07 6.74
C GLY A 131 -8.95 -3.10 7.06
N VAL A 132 -9.00 -3.79 8.21
CA VAL A 132 -8.06 -4.87 8.55
C VAL A 132 -8.26 -6.08 7.62
N LEU A 133 -9.50 -6.52 7.41
CA LEU A 133 -9.81 -7.67 6.57
C LEU A 133 -9.36 -7.47 5.12
N VAL A 134 -9.61 -6.29 4.53
CA VAL A 134 -9.14 -5.96 3.17
C VAL A 134 -7.61 -6.01 3.08
N ARG A 135 -6.91 -5.52 4.11
CA ARG A 135 -5.44 -5.58 4.15
C ARG A 135 -4.90 -6.99 4.33
N LEU A 136 -5.56 -7.82 5.15
CA LEU A 136 -5.20 -9.24 5.30
C LEU A 136 -5.48 -10.03 4.02
N LEU A 137 -6.56 -9.72 3.30
CA LEU A 137 -6.85 -10.30 1.99
C LEU A 137 -5.79 -9.90 0.95
N ALA A 138 -5.35 -8.65 0.94
CA ALA A 138 -4.24 -8.23 0.08
C ALA A 138 -2.94 -8.99 0.41
N LEU A 139 -2.66 -9.17 1.71
CA LEU A 139 -1.48 -9.91 2.17
C LEU A 139 -1.56 -11.38 1.76
N SER A 140 -2.72 -12.03 1.91
CA SER A 140 -2.89 -13.43 1.52
C SER A 140 -2.73 -13.62 0.02
N LEU A 141 -3.20 -12.69 -0.82
CA LEU A 141 -2.92 -12.72 -2.27
C LEU A 141 -1.42 -12.66 -2.58
N THR A 142 -0.63 -11.95 -1.77
CA THR A 142 0.84 -11.90 -1.94
C THR A 142 1.49 -13.24 -1.60
N VAL A 143 1.04 -13.85 -0.51
CA VAL A 143 1.48 -15.19 -0.10
C VAL A 143 1.10 -16.21 -1.18
N LEU A 144 -0.14 -16.18 -1.68
CA LEU A 144 -0.62 -17.10 -2.72
C LEU A 144 0.14 -16.94 -4.03
N LEU A 145 0.34 -15.70 -4.51
CA LEU A 145 1.11 -15.44 -5.72
C LEU A 145 2.55 -15.99 -5.59
N THR A 146 3.18 -15.75 -4.45
CA THR A 146 4.55 -16.21 -4.19
C THR A 146 4.61 -17.73 -4.03
N ALA A 147 3.65 -18.32 -3.32
CA ALA A 147 3.52 -19.76 -3.15
C ALA A 147 3.31 -20.47 -4.50
N ALA A 148 2.48 -19.94 -5.38
CA ALA A 148 2.30 -20.48 -6.73
C ALA A 148 3.61 -20.45 -7.55
N ALA A 149 4.42 -19.41 -7.39
CA ALA A 149 5.75 -19.37 -8.01
C ALA A 149 6.72 -20.39 -7.37
N CYS A 150 6.62 -20.61 -6.05
CA CYS A 150 7.36 -21.67 -5.35
C CYS A 150 6.95 -23.06 -5.83
N GLU A 151 5.66 -23.37 -5.98
CA GLU A 151 5.17 -24.67 -6.47
C GLU A 151 5.76 -24.99 -7.85
N VAL A 152 5.75 -24.02 -8.77
CA VAL A 152 6.30 -24.23 -10.10
C VAL A 152 7.83 -24.41 -10.06
N ALA A 153 8.55 -23.55 -9.35
CA ALA A 153 10.01 -23.56 -9.38
C ALA A 153 10.64 -24.63 -8.46
N LEU A 154 10.16 -24.74 -7.23
CA LEU A 154 10.70 -25.60 -6.18
C LEU A 154 10.15 -27.01 -6.28
N ASP A 155 8.83 -27.19 -6.32
CA ASP A 155 8.23 -28.53 -6.34
C ASP A 155 8.30 -29.17 -7.73
N LEU A 156 7.66 -28.56 -8.73
CA LEU A 156 7.57 -29.18 -10.05
C LEU A 156 8.95 -29.29 -10.72
N VAL A 157 9.74 -28.22 -10.75
CA VAL A 157 11.03 -28.20 -11.48
C VAL A 157 12.17 -28.79 -10.64
N ALA A 158 12.46 -28.24 -9.47
CA ALA A 158 13.66 -28.58 -8.71
C ALA A 158 13.55 -29.89 -7.91
N TRP A 159 12.37 -30.18 -7.35
CA TRP A 159 12.14 -31.38 -6.54
C TRP A 159 11.78 -32.58 -7.42
N GLN A 160 10.73 -32.46 -8.22
CA GLN A 160 10.19 -33.57 -9.01
C GLN A 160 10.95 -33.76 -10.32
N CYS A 161 10.99 -32.76 -11.20
CA CYS A 161 11.54 -32.94 -12.54
C CYS A 161 13.05 -33.23 -12.53
N ALA A 162 13.83 -32.46 -11.77
CA ALA A 162 15.26 -32.71 -11.63
C ALA A 162 15.58 -33.98 -10.80
N GLY A 163 14.62 -34.45 -9.98
CA GLY A 163 14.71 -35.70 -9.24
C GLY A 163 14.42 -36.96 -10.05
N ILE A 164 13.77 -36.83 -11.22
CA ILE A 164 13.37 -37.96 -12.08
C ILE A 164 14.15 -37.92 -13.39
N ASP A 165 14.92 -38.98 -13.66
CA ASP A 165 15.80 -39.05 -14.82
C ASP A 165 15.08 -38.92 -16.16
N ALA A 166 13.91 -39.54 -16.29
CA ALA A 166 13.10 -39.45 -17.49
C ALA A 166 12.64 -38.00 -17.80
N CYS A 167 12.42 -37.18 -16.77
CA CYS A 167 12.19 -35.75 -16.98
C CYS A 167 13.49 -35.05 -17.39
N ALA A 168 14.56 -35.20 -16.60
CA ALA A 168 15.77 -34.40 -16.75
C ALA A 168 16.45 -34.66 -18.10
N VAL A 169 16.46 -35.90 -18.60
CA VAL A 169 17.03 -36.25 -19.92
C VAL A 169 16.29 -35.55 -21.07
N ARG A 170 14.97 -35.41 -20.98
CA ARG A 170 14.18 -34.68 -22.00
C ARG A 170 14.43 -33.17 -21.99
N ARG A 171 14.97 -32.61 -20.90
CA ARG A 171 15.27 -31.19 -20.74
C ARG A 171 16.77 -31.03 -20.48
N SER A 172 17.58 -31.02 -21.54
CA SER A 172 19.04 -30.96 -21.46
C SER A 172 19.57 -29.82 -20.58
N TRP A 173 18.87 -28.68 -20.51
CA TRP A 173 19.21 -27.54 -19.63
C TRP A 173 19.09 -27.84 -18.12
N LEU A 174 18.36 -28.88 -17.71
CA LEU A 174 18.27 -29.38 -16.33
C LEU A 174 19.33 -30.45 -16.01
N GLY A 175 20.15 -30.85 -16.99
CA GLY A 175 21.09 -31.97 -16.82
C GLY A 175 22.03 -31.80 -15.63
N PHE A 176 22.51 -30.57 -15.38
CA PHE A 176 23.40 -30.29 -14.24
C PHE A 176 22.71 -30.42 -12.87
N LEU A 177 21.37 -30.30 -12.81
CA LEU A 177 20.56 -30.50 -11.61
C LEU A 177 20.14 -31.96 -11.43
N SER A 178 20.26 -32.80 -12.47
CA SER A 178 19.77 -34.17 -12.46
C SER A 178 20.35 -35.02 -11.32
N ALA A 179 19.51 -35.85 -10.71
CA ALA A 179 19.92 -36.80 -9.67
C ALA A 179 21.00 -37.77 -10.18
N HIS A 180 20.81 -38.28 -11.39
CA HIS A 180 21.69 -39.27 -12.01
C HIS A 180 23.11 -38.76 -12.27
N GLN A 181 23.32 -37.46 -12.50
CA GLN A 181 24.67 -36.96 -12.78
C GLN A 181 25.59 -36.97 -11.55
N GLY A 182 25.04 -37.07 -10.33
CA GLY A 182 25.84 -37.14 -9.10
C GLY A 182 26.71 -35.89 -8.83
N GLY A 183 26.50 -34.79 -9.56
CA GLY A 183 27.29 -33.57 -9.45
C GLY A 183 26.92 -32.72 -8.23
N TRP A 184 27.63 -31.61 -8.01
CA TRP A 184 27.38 -30.72 -6.86
C TRP A 184 25.92 -30.29 -6.72
N TRP A 185 25.24 -29.99 -7.84
CA TRP A 185 23.86 -29.53 -7.87
C TRP A 185 22.80 -30.65 -7.86
N SER A 186 23.22 -31.92 -7.80
CA SER A 186 22.28 -33.05 -7.79
C SER A 186 21.59 -33.26 -6.44
N GLN A 187 22.09 -32.68 -5.35
CA GLN A 187 21.45 -32.85 -4.05
C GLN A 187 20.15 -32.03 -3.95
N PRO A 188 19.04 -32.58 -3.42
CA PRO A 188 17.74 -31.91 -3.38
C PRO A 188 17.80 -30.49 -2.79
N GLY A 189 18.48 -30.33 -1.66
CA GLY A 189 18.61 -29.03 -1.00
C GLY A 189 19.31 -27.95 -1.83
N ARG A 190 20.30 -28.33 -2.64
CA ARG A 190 21.02 -27.40 -3.54
C ARG A 190 20.19 -27.01 -4.76
N ARG A 191 19.36 -27.93 -5.26
CA ARG A 191 18.38 -27.61 -6.32
C ARG A 191 17.35 -26.61 -5.82
N LEU A 192 16.82 -26.82 -4.61
CA LEU A 192 15.88 -25.89 -3.97
C LEU A 192 16.52 -24.51 -3.75
N ALA A 193 17.76 -24.49 -3.26
CA ALA A 193 18.54 -23.26 -3.09
C ALA A 193 18.68 -22.46 -4.41
N LEU A 194 18.98 -23.14 -5.51
CA LEU A 194 19.09 -22.49 -6.82
C LEU A 194 17.71 -22.03 -7.35
N ALA A 195 16.71 -22.90 -7.27
CA ALA A 195 15.37 -22.61 -7.80
C ALA A 195 14.65 -21.49 -7.02
N ALA A 196 15.00 -21.27 -5.75
CA ALA A 196 14.52 -20.16 -4.95
C ALA A 196 14.81 -18.78 -5.56
N ALA A 197 15.82 -18.68 -6.45
CA ALA A 197 16.12 -17.45 -7.18
C ALA A 197 14.92 -16.97 -8.02
N VAL A 198 14.09 -17.87 -8.56
CA VAL A 198 12.94 -17.51 -9.40
C VAL A 198 11.84 -16.77 -8.60
N PRO A 199 11.25 -17.35 -7.53
CA PRO A 199 10.26 -16.63 -6.74
C PRO A 199 10.88 -15.45 -5.97
N ALA A 200 12.15 -15.50 -5.56
CA ALA A 200 12.83 -14.35 -4.96
C ALA A 200 12.98 -13.18 -5.96
N ALA A 201 13.31 -13.47 -7.22
CA ALA A 201 13.37 -12.48 -8.29
C ALA A 201 12.00 -11.88 -8.60
N LEU A 202 10.92 -12.69 -8.58
CA LEU A 202 9.55 -12.19 -8.70
C LEU A 202 9.22 -11.18 -7.58
N VAL A 203 9.50 -11.52 -6.32
CA VAL A 203 9.29 -10.61 -5.18
C VAL A 203 10.14 -9.35 -5.32
N GLY A 204 11.42 -9.50 -5.70
CA GLY A 204 12.33 -8.37 -5.95
C GLY A 204 11.86 -7.46 -7.09
N LEU A 205 11.34 -8.02 -8.18
CA LEU A 205 10.77 -7.27 -9.30
C LEU A 205 9.53 -6.48 -8.85
N LEU A 206 8.61 -7.10 -8.11
CA LEU A 206 7.42 -6.43 -7.59
C LEU A 206 7.79 -5.32 -6.61
N TRP A 207 8.77 -5.55 -5.73
CA TRP A 207 9.32 -4.52 -4.85
C TRP A 207 9.89 -3.34 -5.66
N TYR A 208 10.70 -3.62 -6.67
CA TYR A 208 11.31 -2.60 -7.53
C TYR A 208 10.26 -1.77 -8.26
N LEU A 209 9.28 -2.43 -8.90
CA LEU A 209 8.19 -1.77 -9.60
C LEU A 209 7.34 -0.92 -8.64
N SER A 210 7.03 -1.44 -7.46
CA SER A 210 6.30 -0.71 -6.42
C SER A 210 7.07 0.51 -5.90
N ASN A 211 8.38 0.41 -5.74
CA ASN A 211 9.21 1.53 -5.31
C ASN A 211 9.31 2.62 -6.38
N ARG A 212 9.44 2.21 -7.65
CA ARG A 212 9.48 3.13 -8.80
C ARG A 212 8.18 3.90 -8.96
N THR A 213 7.03 3.23 -8.92
CA THR A 213 5.72 3.89 -9.05
C THR A 213 5.43 4.81 -7.86
N TRP A 214 5.78 4.35 -6.65
CA TRP A 214 5.63 5.16 -5.44
C TRP A 214 6.49 6.44 -5.49
N SER A 215 7.74 6.33 -5.94
CA SER A 215 8.62 7.50 -6.11
C SER A 215 8.18 8.46 -7.21
N ALA A 216 7.39 8.01 -8.19
CA ALA A 216 6.92 8.87 -9.28
C ALA A 216 5.67 9.67 -8.87
N TYR A 217 4.72 9.04 -8.18
CA TYR A 217 3.39 9.62 -7.96
C TYR A 217 3.11 10.03 -6.50
N GLU A 218 3.71 9.36 -5.51
CA GLU A 218 3.33 9.48 -4.10
C GLU A 218 4.43 10.13 -3.23
N SER A 219 5.53 10.58 -3.85
CA SER A 219 6.61 11.32 -3.18
C SER A 219 6.34 12.83 -3.11
N GLN A 220 5.27 13.31 -3.73
CA GLN A 220 4.88 14.73 -3.71
C GLN A 220 4.54 15.13 -2.28
N ARG A 221 5.19 16.19 -1.79
CA ARG A 221 4.90 16.75 -0.47
C ARG A 221 3.79 17.79 -0.64
N PRO A 222 2.72 17.75 0.18
CA PRO A 222 1.82 18.89 0.26
C PRO A 222 2.62 20.14 0.61
N LEU A 223 2.24 21.30 0.06
CA LEU A 223 2.78 22.59 0.46
C LEU A 223 2.74 22.73 1.98
N ASP A 224 3.83 23.18 2.58
CA ASP A 224 3.93 23.30 4.02
C ASP A 224 3.16 24.54 4.48
N GLY A 225 2.63 24.50 5.70
CA GLY A 225 1.91 25.66 6.28
C GLY A 225 2.79 26.92 6.41
N GLN A 226 4.11 26.77 6.29
CA GLN A 226 5.09 27.86 6.26
C GLN A 226 5.25 28.49 4.87
N ASP A 227 4.75 27.84 3.81
CA ASP A 227 4.67 28.42 2.46
C ASP A 227 3.45 29.37 2.33
N PHE A 228 2.56 29.37 3.32
CA PHE A 228 1.64 30.49 3.56
C PHE A 228 2.44 31.56 4.27
N ASP A 229 2.63 32.69 3.58
CA ASP A 229 3.41 33.84 4.03
C ASP A 229 3.08 34.18 5.50
N THR A 230 4.10 34.49 6.30
CA THR A 230 3.95 34.82 7.72
C THR A 230 3.22 36.16 7.93
N GLY A 231 2.78 36.80 6.84
CA GLY A 231 1.89 37.95 6.79
C GLY A 231 0.46 37.64 6.32
N ASP A 232 0.07 36.38 6.12
CA ASP A 232 -1.30 36.01 5.80
C ASP A 232 -2.19 36.09 7.08
N PRO A 233 -3.20 36.99 7.13
CA PRO A 233 -4.12 37.08 8.27
C PRO A 233 -4.91 35.78 8.54
N PHE A 234 -4.86 34.81 7.62
CA PHE A 234 -5.63 33.56 7.65
C PHE A 234 -4.83 32.35 8.15
N GLY A 235 -3.54 32.52 8.48
CA GLY A 235 -2.76 31.54 9.23
C GLY A 235 -3.20 31.50 10.69
N MET A 236 -4.32 30.84 10.98
CA MET A 236 -4.74 30.58 12.36
C MET A 236 -3.68 29.69 13.02
N GLU A 237 -2.77 30.33 13.74
CA GLU A 237 -1.84 29.73 14.68
C GLU A 237 -2.66 28.83 15.60
N GLU A 238 -2.60 27.51 15.41
CA GLU A 238 -3.06 26.57 16.44
C GLU A 238 -2.12 26.79 17.63
N ALA A 239 -2.50 27.71 18.51
CA ALA A 239 -1.85 27.94 19.79
C ALA A 239 -2.02 26.68 20.64
N HIS A 240 -1.15 25.71 20.42
CA HIS A 240 -0.85 24.63 21.37
C HIS A 240 0.44 24.97 22.13
N GLY A 241 0.52 26.22 22.60
CA GLY A 241 1.47 26.62 23.62
C GLY A 241 0.99 26.16 25.01
N PRO A 242 1.89 25.76 25.92
CA PRO A 242 1.55 25.42 27.29
C PRO A 242 1.15 26.69 28.05
N GLY A 243 -0.12 27.08 27.93
CA GLY A 243 -0.67 28.29 28.57
C GLY A 243 -2.09 28.70 28.15
N ALA A 244 -2.82 27.86 27.40
CA ALA A 244 -4.21 28.16 27.06
C ALA A 244 -5.10 28.09 28.32
N PRO A 245 -5.96 29.10 28.58
CA PRO A 245 -6.82 29.13 29.76
C PRO A 245 -7.87 28.01 29.73
N GLU A 246 -8.22 27.48 30.90
CA GLU A 246 -9.22 26.41 31.06
C GLU A 246 -10.62 26.83 30.55
N PRO A 247 -11.40 25.90 29.99
CA PRO A 247 -12.56 26.17 29.13
C PRO A 247 -13.88 26.50 29.87
N ASP A 248 -13.81 27.21 30.99
CA ASP A 248 -14.90 27.25 31.98
C ASP A 248 -15.53 28.65 32.15
N ALA A 249 -15.14 29.65 31.34
CA ALA A 249 -15.78 30.97 31.36
C ALA A 249 -17.08 30.95 30.56
N GLU A 250 -18.20 30.78 31.26
CA GLU A 250 -19.55 30.94 30.73
C GLU A 250 -19.73 32.32 30.08
N GLY A 251 -19.96 32.35 28.75
CA GLY A 251 -20.37 33.56 28.04
C GLY A 251 -19.65 33.88 26.72
N CYS A 252 -18.55 33.19 26.38
CA CYS A 252 -17.93 33.38 25.07
C CYS A 252 -18.45 32.36 24.05
N PRO A 253 -19.00 32.78 22.89
CA PRO A 253 -19.34 31.84 21.83
C PRO A 253 -18.08 31.10 21.40
N ARG A 254 -18.08 29.77 21.53
CA ARG A 254 -17.00 28.92 20.98
C ARG A 254 -16.79 29.33 19.52
N PRO A 255 -15.57 29.73 19.10
CA PRO A 255 -15.32 29.91 17.69
C PRO A 255 -15.67 28.59 17.00
N THR A 256 -16.64 28.65 16.08
CA THR A 256 -16.99 27.54 15.21
C THR A 256 -15.76 27.29 14.34
N VAL A 257 -14.87 26.40 14.77
CA VAL A 257 -13.70 26.00 13.98
C VAL A 257 -14.23 25.64 12.60
N PRO A 258 -13.86 26.37 11.53
CA PRO A 258 -14.39 26.10 10.21
C PRO A 258 -14.07 24.66 9.87
N VAL A 259 -15.10 23.85 9.62
CA VAL A 259 -14.91 22.47 9.17
C VAL A 259 -14.26 22.55 7.80
N ARG A 260 -12.94 22.40 7.73
CA ARG A 260 -12.22 22.38 6.45
C ARG A 260 -12.87 21.32 5.55
N PRO A 261 -13.16 21.64 4.28
CA PRO A 261 -13.59 20.66 3.28
C PRO A 261 -12.65 19.44 3.29
N ALA A 262 -13.16 18.25 2.96
CA ALA A 262 -12.39 17.00 3.07
C ALA A 262 -11.02 17.08 2.35
N LEU A 263 -10.98 17.70 1.17
CA LEU A 263 -9.78 17.92 0.37
C LEU A 263 -8.77 18.89 1.02
N GLY A 264 -9.23 19.81 1.88
CA GLY A 264 -8.40 20.78 2.59
C GLY A 264 -7.85 20.28 3.93
N ARG A 265 -8.13 19.02 4.30
CA ARG A 265 -7.62 18.45 5.55
C ARG A 265 -6.12 18.13 5.43
N PRO A 266 -5.29 18.46 6.43
CA PRO A 266 -3.83 18.33 6.33
C PRO A 266 -3.34 16.92 5.96
N GLY A 267 -4.02 15.86 6.43
CA GLY A 267 -3.65 14.47 6.17
C GLY A 267 -4.35 13.83 4.96
N PHE A 268 -5.25 14.54 4.27
CA PHE A 268 -6.04 13.97 3.18
C PHE A 268 -5.17 13.53 1.98
N TRP A 269 -4.20 14.37 1.60
CA TRP A 269 -3.26 14.09 0.50
C TRP A 269 -1.98 13.37 0.96
N TYR A 270 -1.87 13.02 2.24
CA TYR A 270 -0.63 12.48 2.82
C TYR A 270 -0.78 11.00 3.24
N GLY A 271 -0.64 10.09 2.26
CA GLY A 271 -0.73 8.63 2.45
C GLY A 271 0.61 7.91 2.64
N ARG A 272 1.74 8.61 2.50
CA ARG A 272 3.09 8.07 2.36
C ARG A 272 3.49 7.01 3.38
N ARG A 273 3.22 7.22 4.67
CA ARG A 273 3.59 6.28 5.73
C ARG A 273 2.88 4.93 5.60
N LEU A 274 1.56 4.96 5.34
CA LEU A 274 0.77 3.73 5.24
C LEU A 274 1.22 2.89 4.03
N VAL A 275 1.42 3.54 2.89
CA VAL A 275 1.87 2.86 1.66
C VAL A 275 3.26 2.27 1.83
N ALA A 276 4.20 3.03 2.41
CA ALA A 276 5.55 2.53 2.67
C ALA A 276 5.56 1.34 3.63
N ARG A 277 4.75 1.40 4.70
CA ARG A 277 4.63 0.31 5.68
C ARG A 277 4.02 -0.96 5.08
N LEU A 278 2.95 -0.83 4.30
CA LEU A 278 2.32 -1.98 3.64
C LEU A 278 3.26 -2.57 2.58
N ARG A 279 3.95 -1.75 1.78
CA ARG A 279 4.96 -2.24 0.82
C ARG A 279 6.05 -3.07 1.51
N ALA A 280 6.59 -2.58 2.63
CA ALA A 280 7.57 -3.31 3.41
C ALA A 280 7.02 -4.65 3.92
N ALA A 281 5.79 -4.66 4.45
CA ALA A 281 5.13 -5.88 4.93
C ALA A 281 4.88 -6.91 3.82
N HIS A 282 4.40 -6.48 2.65
CA HIS A 282 4.17 -7.37 1.51
C HIS A 282 5.48 -7.94 0.94
N THR A 283 6.54 -7.12 0.89
CA THR A 283 7.86 -7.57 0.45
C THR A 283 8.43 -8.61 1.42
N ALA A 284 8.31 -8.35 2.73
CA ALA A 284 8.70 -9.31 3.76
C ALA A 284 7.90 -10.61 3.68
N ALA A 285 6.57 -10.54 3.51
CA ALA A 285 5.72 -11.72 3.35
C ALA A 285 6.16 -12.57 2.15
N GLY A 286 6.45 -11.95 0.99
CA GLY A 286 6.98 -12.66 -0.18
C GLY A 286 8.27 -13.41 0.14
N PHE A 287 9.29 -12.74 0.68
CA PHE A 287 10.55 -13.42 1.02
C PHE A 287 10.39 -14.50 2.09
N LEU A 288 9.53 -14.29 3.09
CA LEU A 288 9.24 -15.30 4.12
C LEU A 288 8.54 -16.53 3.54
N THR A 289 7.64 -16.36 2.55
CA THR A 289 7.01 -17.49 1.84
C THR A 289 8.06 -18.32 1.10
N VAL A 290 9.00 -17.69 0.40
CA VAL A 290 10.10 -18.40 -0.26
C VAL A 290 10.99 -19.10 0.77
N ALA A 291 11.35 -18.41 1.85
CA ALA A 291 12.21 -18.96 2.90
C ALA A 291 11.57 -20.19 3.55
N ALA A 292 10.26 -20.13 3.85
CA ALA A 292 9.51 -21.24 4.42
C ALA A 292 9.47 -22.46 3.48
N ALA A 293 9.23 -22.24 2.19
CA ALA A 293 9.19 -23.32 1.19
C ALA A 293 10.55 -24.02 1.03
N VAL A 294 11.64 -23.25 1.04
CA VAL A 294 13.01 -23.78 0.92
C VAL A 294 13.45 -24.53 2.17
N VAL A 295 13.29 -23.92 3.35
CA VAL A 295 13.78 -24.52 4.61
C VAL A 295 12.91 -25.69 5.06
N GLY A 296 11.61 -25.66 4.77
CA GLY A 296 10.65 -26.63 5.31
C GLY A 296 10.91 -28.07 4.87
N ALA A 297 11.52 -28.30 3.71
CA ALA A 297 11.93 -29.63 3.28
C ALA A 297 13.21 -30.09 4.01
N ALA A 298 14.22 -29.23 4.07
CA ALA A 298 15.50 -29.52 4.72
C ALA A 298 15.35 -29.72 6.24
N ALA A 299 14.61 -28.84 6.93
CA ALA A 299 14.38 -28.93 8.37
C ALA A 299 13.57 -30.19 8.76
N ARG A 300 12.63 -30.63 7.91
CA ARG A 300 11.90 -31.89 8.12
C ARG A 300 12.81 -33.10 8.00
N TYR A 301 13.66 -33.12 6.96
CA TYR A 301 14.65 -34.17 6.79
C TYR A 301 15.60 -34.23 7.99
N ASP A 302 16.13 -33.08 8.40
CA ASP A 302 17.12 -33.01 9.48
C ASP A 302 16.55 -33.43 10.85
N ARG A 303 15.25 -33.24 11.09
CA ARG A 303 14.57 -33.73 12.31
C ARG A 303 14.41 -35.25 12.36
N GLY A 304 14.37 -35.92 11.21
CA GLY A 304 14.19 -37.38 11.13
C GLY A 304 15.50 -38.14 10.99
N GLU A 305 16.35 -37.71 10.03
CA GLU A 305 17.54 -38.44 9.61
C GLU A 305 18.84 -37.62 9.76
N GLY A 306 18.73 -36.33 10.10
CA GLY A 306 19.88 -35.45 10.25
C GLY A 306 20.57 -35.51 11.61
N GLY A 307 21.66 -34.75 11.74
CA GLY A 307 22.35 -34.55 13.00
C GLY A 307 21.67 -33.51 13.90
N PRO A 308 21.92 -33.54 15.23
CA PRO A 308 21.27 -32.64 16.19
C PRO A 308 21.52 -31.15 15.90
N VAL A 309 22.70 -30.81 15.36
CA VAL A 309 23.05 -29.45 14.96
C VAL A 309 22.20 -28.97 13.78
N ALA A 310 22.05 -29.80 12.75
CA ALA A 310 21.27 -29.46 11.57
C ALA A 310 19.78 -29.29 11.92
N ALA A 311 19.23 -30.19 12.75
CA ALA A 311 17.87 -30.10 13.26
C ALA A 311 17.62 -28.82 14.09
N PHE A 312 18.57 -28.44 14.95
CA PHE A 312 18.50 -27.21 15.73
C PHE A 312 18.53 -25.97 14.82
N LEU A 313 19.46 -25.91 13.87
CA LEU A 313 19.58 -24.78 12.93
C LEU A 313 18.33 -24.64 12.06
N GLY A 314 17.79 -25.74 11.53
CA GLY A 314 16.56 -25.74 10.75
C GLY A 314 15.38 -25.21 11.57
N THR A 315 15.22 -25.69 12.81
CA THR A 315 14.16 -25.25 13.73
C THR A 315 14.32 -23.77 14.11
N ALA A 316 15.56 -23.30 14.32
CA ALA A 316 15.83 -21.90 14.62
C ALA A 316 15.46 -20.97 13.45
N VAL A 317 15.74 -21.39 12.20
CA VAL A 317 15.34 -20.65 11.00
C VAL A 317 13.82 -20.65 10.84
N GLU A 318 13.14 -21.80 11.02
CA GLU A 318 11.67 -21.90 11.02
C GLU A 318 11.04 -20.97 12.08
N GLY A 319 11.60 -20.95 13.30
CA GLY A 319 11.16 -20.06 14.37
C GLY A 319 11.36 -18.57 14.04
N GLY A 320 12.50 -18.23 13.43
CA GLY A 320 12.77 -16.88 12.94
C GLY A 320 11.79 -16.42 11.86
N ILE A 321 11.47 -17.31 10.91
CA ILE A 321 10.46 -17.06 9.86
C ILE A 321 9.08 -16.84 10.49
N ALA A 322 8.66 -17.71 11.41
CA ALA A 322 7.38 -17.57 12.10
C ALA A 322 7.29 -16.26 12.91
N GLY A 323 8.32 -15.90 13.65
CA GLY A 323 8.40 -14.65 14.39
C GLY A 323 8.31 -13.42 13.47
N CYS A 324 9.06 -13.41 12.36
CA CYS A 324 9.03 -12.33 11.38
C CYS A 324 7.67 -12.24 10.65
N ALA A 325 7.02 -13.38 10.40
CA ALA A 325 5.67 -13.43 9.84
C ALA A 325 4.63 -12.84 10.79
N LEU A 326 4.70 -13.15 12.09
CA LEU A 326 3.83 -12.54 13.11
C LEU A 326 3.99 -11.03 13.17
N ILE A 327 5.23 -10.52 13.11
CA ILE A 327 5.51 -9.09 13.04
C ILE A 327 4.89 -8.49 11.77
N THR A 328 5.04 -9.16 10.63
CA THR A 328 4.47 -8.73 9.35
C THR A 328 2.94 -8.61 9.43
N VAL A 329 2.25 -9.62 9.96
CA VAL A 329 0.80 -9.60 10.18
C VAL A 329 0.40 -8.48 11.14
N ALA A 330 1.12 -8.32 12.25
CA ALA A 330 0.86 -7.23 13.20
C ALA A 330 0.98 -5.85 12.52
N VAL A 331 2.00 -5.64 11.69
CA VAL A 331 2.21 -4.40 10.92
C VAL A 331 1.05 -4.12 9.97
N VAL A 332 0.54 -5.16 9.29
CA VAL A 332 -0.62 -5.05 8.38
C VAL A 332 -1.89 -4.71 9.14
N CYS A 333 -2.09 -5.30 10.32
CA CYS A 333 -3.24 -5.07 11.20
C CYS A 333 -3.22 -3.69 11.90
N ARG A 334 -2.04 -3.12 12.18
CA ARG A 334 -1.90 -1.81 12.86
C ARG A 334 -2.67 -0.70 12.16
N ARG A 335 -3.12 0.30 12.92
CA ARG A 335 -4.03 1.37 12.46
C ARG A 335 -3.50 2.08 11.19
N GLY A 336 -4.43 2.44 10.31
CA GLY A 336 -4.18 3.14 9.03
C GLY A 336 -4.11 4.67 9.15
N ARG A 337 -4.08 5.33 7.99
CA ARG A 337 -3.95 6.79 7.78
C ARG A 337 -4.99 7.60 8.59
N SER A 338 -4.56 8.74 9.14
CA SER A 338 -5.44 9.78 9.70
C SER A 338 -5.59 10.90 8.66
N GLU A 339 -6.80 11.33 8.37
CA GLU A 339 -7.05 12.49 7.49
C GLU A 339 -6.88 13.82 8.24
N ARG A 340 -6.98 13.79 9.58
CA ARG A 340 -6.96 14.98 10.43
C ARG A 340 -5.55 15.51 10.69
N THR A 341 -4.54 14.64 10.60
CA THR A 341 -3.16 14.95 10.99
C THR A 341 -2.19 14.42 9.94
N ARG A 342 -1.18 15.24 9.58
CA ARG A 342 -0.06 14.78 8.73
C ARG A 342 0.81 13.81 9.54
N ASP A 343 1.03 12.62 9.00
CA ASP A 343 1.82 11.58 9.67
C ASP A 343 3.26 11.52 9.13
N THR A 344 4.09 12.47 9.54
CA THR A 344 5.44 12.67 9.02
C THR A 344 6.48 11.69 9.58
N ARG A 345 6.17 10.97 10.66
CA ARG A 345 7.08 9.99 11.26
C ARG A 345 7.02 8.67 10.47
N LEU A 346 7.95 8.50 9.54
CA LEU A 346 8.21 7.19 8.95
C LEU A 346 8.81 6.27 10.03
N ASP A 347 8.26 5.07 10.18
CA ASP A 347 8.90 4.01 10.98
C ASP A 347 10.11 3.50 10.19
N GLY A 348 11.17 4.32 10.07
CA GLY A 348 12.32 4.05 9.20
C GLY A 348 12.99 2.71 9.51
N ALA A 349 13.07 2.39 10.80
CA ALA A 349 13.52 1.08 11.27
C ALA A 349 12.63 -0.05 10.71
N LEU A 350 11.31 0.08 10.78
CA LEU A 350 10.40 -0.97 10.31
C LEU A 350 10.42 -1.13 8.80
N ILE A 351 10.40 -0.02 8.05
CA ILE A 351 10.38 -0.02 6.59
C ILE A 351 11.69 -0.60 6.02
N THR A 352 12.81 -0.39 6.72
CA THR A 352 14.14 -0.85 6.28
C THR A 352 14.46 -2.25 6.78
N TYR A 353 14.29 -2.51 8.08
CA TYR A 353 14.70 -3.77 8.69
C TYR A 353 13.71 -4.90 8.44
N LEU A 354 12.40 -4.65 8.27
CA LEU A 354 11.45 -5.77 8.08
C LEU A 354 11.72 -6.55 6.77
N PRO A 355 11.84 -5.91 5.59
CA PRO A 355 12.23 -6.62 4.37
C PRO A 355 13.66 -7.17 4.45
N GLY A 356 14.59 -6.42 5.07
CA GLY A 356 15.97 -6.85 5.26
C GLY A 356 16.10 -8.12 6.09
N SER A 357 15.37 -8.22 7.20
CA SER A 357 15.31 -9.41 8.05
C SER A 357 14.67 -10.59 7.34
N ALA A 358 13.59 -10.38 6.57
CA ALA A 358 12.98 -11.43 5.77
C ALA A 358 13.94 -11.96 4.68
N LEU A 359 14.69 -11.07 4.02
CA LEU A 359 15.72 -11.45 3.06
C LEU A 359 16.89 -12.17 3.72
N ALA A 360 17.32 -11.75 4.91
CA ALA A 360 18.35 -12.45 5.68
C ALA A 360 17.90 -13.86 6.08
N LEU A 361 16.65 -14.03 6.52
CA LEU A 361 16.06 -15.34 6.81
C LEU A 361 15.98 -16.21 5.55
N LEU A 362 15.66 -15.64 4.39
CA LEU A 362 15.73 -16.35 3.11
C LEU A 362 17.17 -16.79 2.79
N ALA A 363 18.16 -15.93 2.98
CA ALA A 363 19.56 -16.30 2.77
C ALA A 363 19.99 -17.43 3.72
N LEU A 364 19.60 -17.38 4.99
CA LEU A 364 19.86 -18.46 5.96
C LEU A 364 19.16 -19.76 5.56
N ALA A 365 17.91 -19.70 5.10
CA ALA A 365 17.17 -20.85 4.58
C ALA A 365 17.86 -21.49 3.37
N VAL A 366 18.34 -20.66 2.43
CA VAL A 366 19.09 -21.11 1.24
C VAL A 366 20.42 -21.75 1.63
N VAL A 367 21.18 -21.14 2.54
CA VAL A 367 22.45 -21.72 3.04
C VAL A 367 22.21 -23.04 3.76
N HIS A 368 21.18 -23.10 4.60
CA HIS A 368 20.81 -24.33 5.32
C HIS A 368 20.35 -25.44 4.36
N ALA A 369 19.56 -25.11 3.34
CA ALA A 369 19.15 -26.06 2.31
C ALA A 369 20.34 -26.54 1.46
N ALA A 370 21.28 -25.65 1.11
CA ALA A 370 22.46 -26.01 0.32
C ALA A 370 23.50 -26.86 1.07
N TRP A 371 23.37 -26.96 2.40
CA TRP A 371 24.22 -27.82 3.23
C TRP A 371 24.21 -29.26 2.72
N SER A 372 25.40 -29.86 2.60
CA SER A 372 25.56 -31.18 1.99
C SER A 372 24.84 -32.28 2.76
N ARG A 373 23.94 -33.00 2.09
CA ARG A 373 23.20 -34.17 2.61
C ARG A 373 23.30 -35.29 1.56
N PRO A 374 24.36 -36.13 1.59
CA PRO A 374 24.63 -37.08 0.52
C PRO A 374 23.56 -38.17 0.39
N ASP A 375 22.92 -38.55 1.50
CA ASP A 375 21.92 -39.62 1.53
C ASP A 375 20.49 -39.12 1.22
N TRP A 376 20.31 -37.80 1.08
CA TRP A 376 18.98 -37.23 0.86
C TRP A 376 18.54 -37.36 -0.61
N GLN A 377 17.45 -38.08 -0.82
CA GLN A 377 16.83 -38.26 -2.13
C GLN A 377 15.45 -37.58 -2.18
N SER A 378 15.17 -36.89 -3.30
CA SER A 378 13.87 -36.30 -3.58
C SER A 378 12.91 -37.38 -4.09
N ALA A 379 11.77 -37.57 -3.42
CA ALA A 379 10.71 -38.47 -3.85
C ALA A 379 9.33 -37.84 -3.62
N GLY A 380 8.37 -38.17 -4.47
CA GLY A 380 7.02 -37.61 -4.40
C GLY A 380 7.00 -36.08 -4.55
N THR A 381 6.01 -35.45 -3.95
CA THR A 381 5.86 -33.98 -3.91
C THR A 381 6.71 -33.38 -2.79
N LEU A 382 7.08 -32.11 -2.92
CA LEU A 382 7.83 -31.36 -1.93
C LEU A 382 7.12 -31.39 -0.57
N PRO A 383 7.78 -31.84 0.52
CA PRO A 383 7.18 -31.89 1.83
C PRO A 383 6.74 -30.50 2.31
N GLY A 384 5.45 -30.36 2.67
CA GLY A 384 4.88 -29.13 3.21
C GLY A 384 3.99 -28.34 2.26
N GLU A 385 3.94 -28.69 0.97
CA GLU A 385 3.02 -28.06 0.01
C GLU A 385 1.57 -28.56 0.11
N ALA A 386 1.31 -29.63 0.86
CA ALA A 386 -0.05 -30.08 1.15
C ALA A 386 -0.91 -29.02 1.89
N ALA A 387 -0.31 -27.95 2.41
CA ALA A 387 -1.04 -26.84 3.03
C ALA A 387 -1.68 -25.87 2.01
N PHE A 388 -1.32 -25.93 0.73
CA PHE A 388 -1.76 -24.98 -0.30
C PHE A 388 -2.56 -25.61 -1.46
N ARG A 389 -2.83 -26.93 -1.41
CA ARG A 389 -3.70 -27.63 -2.38
C ARG A 389 -5.16 -27.63 -1.99
#